data_AF-B0TQ59-F1
#
_entry.id   AF-B0TQ59-F1
#
_cell.length_a   1.000
_cell.length_b   1.000
_cell.length_c   1.000
_cell.angle_alpha   90.00
_cell.angle_beta   90.00
_cell.angle_gamma   90.00
#
_symmetry.space_group_name_H-M   'P 1'
#
loop_
_entity.id
_entity.type
_entity.pdbx_description
1 polymer ?
#
loop_
_entity_poly.entity_id
_entity_poly.type
_entity_poly.pdbx_seq_one_letter_code
_entity_poly.pdbx_strand_id
1 'polypeptide(L)'
;MKNRTLKMSVVAVSCSLAFSVSAESTLFTNVNVFDGKKDELLKNYQVLVVDNKISKVSSEAISVQDATVIDGKGMTLMPGLIEGHGHLQMNGTSLPDIENNRNWEELAARSAARAKSALMSGFTTWRDAGGMGAGLKKTIDSGELVGPRIYPSGAFIGPTGSHADFRNFIRLTKRSTATTPQAAALG
;
A
#
# COMPACT_ATOMS: atom_id res chain seq x y z
N MET A 1 32.05 -55.22 48.57
CA MET A 1 32.05 -54.20 47.49
C MET A 1 30.92 -53.23 47.78
N LYS A 2 31.22 -51.96 48.10
CA LYS A 2 30.22 -50.92 48.47
C LYS A 2 29.89 -50.09 47.23
N ASN A 3 28.68 -50.23 46.68
CA ASN A 3 28.21 -49.40 45.56
C ASN A 3 27.75 -48.04 46.09
N ARG A 4 28.50 -46.99 45.76
CA ARG A 4 28.12 -45.58 46.00
C ARG A 4 27.34 -45.08 44.80
N THR A 5 26.04 -44.85 44.98
CA THR A 5 25.20 -44.16 43.99
C THR A 5 25.42 -42.64 44.10
N LEU A 6 25.97 -42.04 43.04
CA LEU A 6 26.18 -40.60 42.91
C LEU A 6 24.85 -39.94 42.48
N LYS A 7 24.31 -39.03 43.30
CA LYS A 7 23.14 -38.23 42.95
C LYS A 7 23.61 -36.98 42.20
N MET A 8 23.28 -36.88 40.92
CA MET A 8 23.49 -35.68 40.11
C MET A 8 22.22 -34.82 40.17
N SER A 9 22.28 -33.71 40.90
CA SER A 9 21.23 -32.69 40.87
C SER A 9 21.47 -31.75 39.69
N VAL A 10 20.57 -31.77 38.72
CA VAL A 10 20.51 -30.79 37.63
C VAL A 10 19.74 -29.57 38.14
N VAL A 11 20.42 -28.42 38.23
CA VAL A 11 19.78 -27.13 38.52
C VAL A 11 19.47 -26.47 37.18
N ALA A 12 18.19 -26.46 36.81
CA ALA A 12 17.70 -25.73 35.65
C ALA A 12 17.52 -24.25 36.01
N VAL A 13 18.46 -23.39 35.59
CA VAL A 13 18.30 -21.93 35.66
C VAL A 13 17.40 -21.51 34.50
N SER A 14 16.12 -21.33 34.76
CA SER A 14 15.19 -20.70 33.82
C SER A 14 15.36 -19.19 33.90
N CYS A 15 16.11 -18.61 32.95
CA CYS A 15 16.20 -17.16 32.78
C CYS A 15 15.05 -16.72 31.87
N SER A 16 13.94 -16.26 32.46
CA SER A 16 12.84 -15.65 31.73
C SER A 16 13.23 -14.21 31.38
N LEU A 17 13.83 -13.99 30.21
CA LEU A 17 14.03 -12.65 29.67
C LEU A 17 12.67 -12.09 29.26
N ALA A 18 12.12 -11.19 30.06
CA ALA A 18 11.00 -10.36 29.66
C ALA A 18 11.52 -9.32 28.64
N PHE A 19 11.27 -9.57 27.36
CA PHE A 19 11.44 -8.55 26.33
C PHE A 19 10.29 -7.55 26.46
N SER A 20 10.55 -6.40 27.10
CA SER A 20 9.68 -5.24 26.93
C SER A 20 9.97 -4.64 25.55
N VAL A 21 9.04 -4.83 24.61
CA VAL A 21 9.03 -4.00 23.41
C VAL A 21 8.58 -2.61 23.85
N SER A 22 9.49 -1.62 23.81
CA SER A 22 9.11 -0.24 24.07
C SER A 22 8.28 0.26 22.89
N ALA A 23 7.15 0.92 23.17
CA ALA A 23 6.30 1.48 22.12
C ALA A 23 7.05 2.58 21.37
N GLU A 24 7.06 2.53 20.04
CA GLU A 24 7.76 3.55 19.25
C GLU A 24 6.93 4.84 19.28
N SER A 25 7.51 5.89 19.84
CA SER A 25 6.86 7.19 20.01
C SER A 25 7.56 8.26 19.19
N THR A 26 6.77 9.04 18.45
CA THR A 26 7.25 10.24 17.73
C THR A 26 6.40 11.45 18.13
N LEU A 27 7.05 12.51 18.58
CA LEU A 27 6.42 13.78 18.92
C LEU A 27 6.79 14.85 17.89
N PHE A 28 5.81 15.33 17.16
CA PHE A 28 5.94 16.53 16.34
C PHE A 28 5.62 17.75 17.20
N THR A 29 6.53 18.73 17.26
CA THR A 29 6.34 19.98 17.99
C THR A 29 6.31 21.16 17.02
N ASN A 30 5.74 22.29 17.45
CA ASN A 30 5.77 23.55 16.69
C ASN A 30 5.25 23.36 15.24
N VAL A 31 4.10 22.70 15.11
CA VAL A 31 3.42 22.49 13.83
C VAL A 31 2.11 23.25 13.78
N ASN A 32 1.71 23.64 12.58
CA ASN A 32 0.36 24.10 12.30
C ASN A 32 -0.44 22.91 11.75
N VAL A 33 -1.49 22.46 12.44
CA VAL A 33 -2.22 21.24 12.06
C VAL A 33 -3.42 21.58 11.19
N PHE A 34 -3.46 21.00 9.99
CA PHE A 34 -4.66 20.92 9.16
C PHE A 34 -5.29 19.53 9.35
N ASP A 35 -6.48 19.44 9.93
CA ASP A 35 -7.10 18.15 10.29
C ASP A 35 -8.08 17.61 9.23
N GLY A 36 -8.38 18.41 8.19
CA GLY A 36 -9.32 18.06 7.13
C GLY A 36 -10.80 18.02 7.55
N LYS A 37 -11.13 18.50 8.74
CA LYS A 37 -12.51 18.56 9.27
C LYS A 37 -12.97 19.98 9.52
N LYS A 38 -12.10 20.79 10.13
CA LYS A 38 -12.39 22.19 10.40
C LYS A 38 -11.88 23.06 9.27
N ASP A 39 -12.56 24.18 9.04
CA ASP A 39 -12.12 25.23 8.11
C ASP A 39 -11.14 26.21 8.79
N GLU A 40 -10.22 25.68 9.60
CA GLU A 40 -9.21 26.47 10.30
C GLU A 40 -7.89 25.69 10.39
N LEU A 41 -6.78 26.44 10.42
CA LEU A 41 -5.46 25.88 10.68
C LEU A 41 -5.15 26.02 12.17
N LEU A 42 -4.94 24.89 12.86
CA LEU A 42 -4.63 24.84 14.29
C LEU A 42 -3.16 25.23 14.53
N LYS A 43 -2.91 26.44 15.04
CA LYS A 43 -1.56 26.99 15.12
C LYS A 43 -0.82 26.62 16.39
N ASN A 44 0.49 26.35 16.27
CA ASN A 44 1.40 26.04 17.39
C ASN A 44 0.97 24.80 18.20
N TYR A 45 0.61 23.73 17.49
CA TYR A 45 0.22 22.45 18.09
C TYR A 45 1.40 21.47 18.18
N GLN A 46 1.17 20.43 18.97
CA GLN A 46 1.98 19.23 19.07
C GLN A 46 1.13 18.01 18.68
N VAL A 47 1.76 17.03 18.01
CA VAL A 47 1.13 15.78 17.61
C VAL A 47 1.99 14.61 18.07
N LEU A 48 1.43 13.77 18.93
CA LEU A 48 2.06 12.55 19.42
C LEU A 48 1.54 11.35 18.63
N VAL A 49 2.47 10.58 18.07
CA VAL A 49 2.23 9.29 17.41
C VAL A 49 2.86 8.19 18.28
N VAL A 50 2.10 7.16 18.60
CA VAL A 50 2.54 5.97 19.35
C VAL A 50 2.11 4.74 18.56
N ASP A 51 3.05 3.82 18.29
CA ASP A 51 2.79 2.56 17.58
C ASP A 51 1.98 2.74 16.28
N ASN A 52 2.42 3.69 15.44
CA ASN A 52 1.78 4.06 14.17
C ASN A 52 0.36 4.63 14.28
N LYS A 53 -0.06 5.10 15.45
CA LYS A 53 -1.36 5.77 15.65
C LYS A 53 -1.17 7.15 16.25
N ILE A 54 -1.97 8.11 15.80
CA ILE A 54 -2.04 9.42 16.45
C ILE A 54 -2.69 9.23 17.83
N SER A 55 -1.91 9.44 18.87
CA SER A 55 -2.36 9.31 20.26
C SER A 55 -2.95 10.62 20.78
N LYS A 56 -2.33 11.77 20.46
CA LYS A 56 -2.76 13.08 20.95
C LYS A 56 -2.43 14.20 19.97
N VAL A 57 -3.32 15.18 19.86
CA VAL A 57 -3.13 16.45 19.16
C VAL A 57 -3.49 17.55 20.15
N SER A 58 -2.58 18.47 20.46
CA SER A 58 -2.80 19.45 21.54
C SER A 58 -2.04 20.75 21.31
N SER A 59 -2.62 21.87 21.75
CA SER A 59 -1.94 23.16 21.86
C SER A 59 -1.08 23.28 23.12
N GLU A 60 -1.26 22.37 24.08
CA GLU A 60 -0.48 22.30 25.30
C GLU A 60 0.75 21.40 25.13
N ALA A 61 1.73 21.58 26.00
CA ALA A 61 2.92 20.74 26.00
C ALA A 61 2.57 19.27 26.28
N ILE A 62 3.04 18.37 25.42
CA ILE A 62 2.91 16.93 25.62
C ILE A 62 4.21 16.42 26.25
N SER A 63 4.12 15.92 27.49
CA SER A 63 5.21 15.19 28.11
C SER A 63 5.18 13.74 27.66
N VAL A 64 6.30 13.26 27.11
CA VAL A 64 6.49 11.88 26.68
C VAL A 64 7.95 11.49 26.94
N GLN A 65 8.17 10.28 27.44
CA GLN A 65 9.51 9.73 27.65
C GLN A 65 9.91 8.94 26.40
N ASP A 66 11.20 8.93 26.08
CA ASP A 66 11.79 8.10 25.01
C ASP A 66 11.14 8.24 23.63
N ALA A 67 10.69 9.45 23.27
CA ALA A 67 10.13 9.73 21.95
C ALA A 67 11.16 10.39 21.01
N THR A 68 11.09 10.06 19.73
CA THR A 68 11.74 10.85 18.67
C THR A 68 11.03 12.18 18.55
N VAL A 69 11.73 13.28 18.80
CA VAL A 69 11.15 14.63 18.70
C VAL A 69 11.51 15.27 17.36
N ILE A 70 10.49 15.75 16.65
CA ILE A 70 10.62 16.44 15.36
C ILE A 70 10.04 17.84 15.49
N ASP A 71 10.90 18.87 15.42
CA ASP A 71 10.46 20.27 15.37
C ASP A 71 9.99 20.64 13.96
N GLY A 72 8.70 20.96 13.85
CA GLY A 72 8.03 21.36 12.61
C GLY A 72 8.34 22.78 12.17
N LYS A 73 9.01 23.61 12.98
CA LYS A 73 9.44 24.98 12.62
C LYS A 73 8.31 25.88 12.13
N GLY A 74 7.09 25.69 12.64
CA GLY A 74 5.88 26.39 12.22
C GLY A 74 5.34 25.95 10.86
N MET A 75 5.82 24.84 10.27
CA MET A 75 5.28 24.28 9.04
C MET A 75 3.93 23.59 9.27
N THR A 76 3.22 23.35 8.18
CA THR A 76 1.93 22.66 8.22
C THR A 76 2.13 21.15 8.32
N LEU A 77 1.50 20.52 9.32
CA LEU A 77 1.32 19.09 9.42
C LEU A 77 -0.11 18.74 9.01
N MET A 78 -0.27 17.78 8.10
CA MET A 78 -1.56 17.39 7.54
C MET A 78 -1.67 15.87 7.39
N PRO A 79 -2.89 15.31 7.33
CA PRO A 79 -3.09 13.93 6.91
C PRO A 79 -2.43 13.65 5.56
N GLY A 80 -1.88 12.45 5.42
CA GLY A 80 -1.41 11.97 4.12
C GLY A 80 -2.57 11.93 3.12
N LEU A 81 -2.27 12.27 1.87
CA LEU A 81 -3.26 12.33 0.80
C LEU A 81 -3.71 10.92 0.39
N ILE A 82 -4.94 10.85 -0.13
CA ILE A 82 -5.55 9.62 -0.65
C ILE A 82 -5.85 9.83 -2.14
N GLU A 83 -5.28 8.99 -3.00
CA GLU A 83 -5.67 8.93 -4.40
C GLU A 83 -6.91 8.05 -4.55
N GLY A 84 -7.99 8.63 -5.06
CA GLY A 84 -9.29 8.00 -5.19
C GLY A 84 -9.51 7.30 -6.53
N HIS A 85 -8.75 7.59 -7.58
CA HIS A 85 -8.90 6.98 -8.90
C HIS A 85 -7.59 7.07 -9.68
N GLY A 86 -6.60 6.27 -9.29
CA GLY A 86 -5.31 6.25 -9.97
C GLY A 86 -4.96 4.88 -10.55
N HIS A 87 -3.93 4.85 -11.39
CA HIS A 87 -3.39 3.62 -11.97
C HIS A 87 -1.86 3.59 -11.82
N LEU A 88 -1.35 2.75 -10.92
CA LEU A 88 0.09 2.61 -10.71
C LEU A 88 0.75 1.74 -11.78
N GLN A 89 0.02 0.73 -12.27
CA GLN A 89 0.50 -0.23 -13.28
C GLN A 89 0.09 0.09 -14.71
N MET A 90 -0.89 0.97 -14.97
CA MET A 90 -1.13 1.48 -16.33
C MET A 90 -0.16 2.61 -16.65
N ASN A 91 1.11 2.27 -16.76
CA ASN A 91 2.18 3.25 -16.77
C ASN A 91 2.65 3.72 -18.16
N GLY A 92 1.78 3.61 -19.15
CA GLY A 92 2.05 3.99 -20.53
C GLY A 92 1.88 5.47 -20.81
N THR A 93 2.58 5.94 -21.84
CA THR A 93 2.40 7.29 -22.40
C THR A 93 1.35 7.33 -23.51
N SER A 94 0.90 6.17 -23.98
CA SER A 94 -0.14 5.99 -25.00
C SER A 94 -0.83 4.62 -24.87
N LEU A 95 -2.02 4.44 -25.45
CA LEU A 95 -2.70 3.13 -25.44
C LEU A 95 -1.84 1.98 -26.01
N PRO A 96 -1.14 2.13 -27.15
CA PRO A 96 -0.24 1.07 -27.64
C PRO A 96 0.88 0.71 -26.66
N ASP A 97 1.40 1.71 -25.92
CA ASP A 97 2.43 1.53 -24.90
C ASP A 97 1.90 0.84 -23.63
N ILE A 98 0.63 1.05 -23.30
CA ILE A 98 -0.07 0.33 -22.22
C ILE A 98 -0.38 -1.11 -22.64
N GLU A 99 -0.77 -1.35 -23.89
CA GLU A 99 -1.34 -2.62 -24.34
C GLU A 99 -0.32 -3.63 -24.90
N ASN A 100 0.68 -3.18 -25.68
CA ASN A 100 1.41 -4.09 -26.57
C ASN A 100 2.94 -3.97 -26.53
N ASN A 101 3.50 -2.91 -25.91
CA ASN A 101 4.94 -2.63 -26.03
C ASN A 101 5.77 -2.93 -24.77
N ARG A 102 5.23 -3.67 -23.79
CA ARG A 102 5.95 -3.91 -22.52
C ARG A 102 5.88 -5.35 -22.06
N ASN A 103 7.01 -5.82 -21.55
CA ASN A 103 7.07 -7.07 -20.81
C ASN A 103 6.74 -6.84 -19.32
N TRP A 104 6.55 -7.93 -18.58
CA TRP A 104 6.15 -7.87 -17.17
C TRP A 104 7.21 -7.25 -16.26
N GLU A 105 8.49 -7.42 -16.59
CA GLU A 105 9.61 -6.90 -15.80
C GLU A 105 9.65 -5.38 -15.84
N GLU A 106 9.55 -4.79 -17.05
CA GLU A 106 9.51 -3.35 -17.23
C GLU A 106 8.29 -2.72 -16.55
N LEU A 107 7.12 -3.37 -16.68
CA LEU A 107 5.89 -2.93 -16.04
C LEU A 107 6.06 -2.87 -14.52
N ALA A 108 6.62 -3.92 -13.91
CA ALA A 108 6.84 -4.00 -12.47
C ALA A 108 7.83 -2.93 -11.98
N ALA A 109 8.99 -2.80 -12.64
CA ALA A 109 10.03 -1.85 -12.26
C ALA A 109 9.53 -0.40 -12.29
N ARG A 110 8.80 -0.01 -13.36
CA ARG A 110 8.22 1.32 -13.47
C ARG A 110 7.13 1.58 -12.43
N SER A 111 6.34 0.56 -12.09
CA SER A 111 5.27 0.68 -11.10
C SER A 111 5.81 0.87 -9.69
N ALA A 112 6.91 0.18 -9.34
CA ALA A 112 7.62 0.39 -8.08
C ALA A 112 8.16 1.83 -7.98
N ALA A 113 8.78 2.34 -9.05
CA ALA A 113 9.27 3.72 -9.08
C ALA A 113 8.14 4.75 -8.91
N ARG A 114 6.99 4.52 -9.55
CA ARG A 114 5.81 5.39 -9.42
C ARG A 114 5.19 5.34 -8.04
N ALA A 115 5.06 4.16 -7.45
CA ALA A 115 4.54 4.00 -6.08
C ALA A 115 5.42 4.75 -5.08
N LYS A 116 6.74 4.65 -5.20
CA LYS A 116 7.67 5.43 -4.38
C LYS A 116 7.50 6.93 -4.62
N SER A 117 7.43 7.37 -5.87
CA SER A 117 7.22 8.79 -6.21
C SER A 117 5.93 9.34 -5.61
N ALA A 118 4.83 8.58 -5.71
CA ALA A 118 3.54 8.96 -5.13
C ALA A 118 3.63 9.18 -3.61
N LEU A 119 4.30 8.27 -2.90
CA LEU A 119 4.52 8.42 -1.46
C LEU A 119 5.35 9.66 -1.13
N MET A 120 6.43 9.90 -1.87
CA MET A 120 7.28 11.08 -1.69
C MET A 120 6.54 12.40 -2.00
N SER A 121 5.49 12.35 -2.82
CA SER A 121 4.59 13.48 -3.08
C SER A 121 3.48 13.63 -2.02
N GLY A 122 3.44 12.79 -0.99
CA GLY A 122 2.49 12.89 0.12
C GLY A 122 1.26 11.99 0.02
N PHE A 123 1.13 11.18 -1.04
CA PHE A 123 0.06 10.18 -1.14
C PHE A 123 0.40 8.95 -0.32
N THR A 124 -0.32 8.73 0.77
CA THR A 124 -0.09 7.60 1.68
C THR A 124 -1.02 6.43 1.42
N THR A 125 -2.11 6.67 0.67
CA THR A 125 -3.09 5.66 0.28
C THR A 125 -3.47 5.81 -1.19
N TRP A 126 -3.65 4.70 -1.88
CA TRP A 126 -3.96 4.67 -3.30
C TRP A 126 -5.05 3.64 -3.61
N ARG A 127 -6.18 4.08 -4.16
CA ARG A 127 -7.16 3.18 -4.79
C ARG A 127 -6.77 2.97 -6.25
N ASP A 128 -6.21 1.79 -6.54
CA ASP A 128 -5.89 1.40 -7.90
C ASP A 128 -7.18 0.99 -8.62
N ALA A 129 -7.62 1.84 -9.56
CA ALA A 129 -8.92 1.75 -10.22
C ALA A 129 -8.93 0.77 -11.41
N GLY A 130 -7.82 0.09 -11.66
CA GLY A 130 -7.81 -1.08 -12.52
C GLY A 130 -6.43 -1.42 -13.07
N GLY A 131 -6.19 -2.71 -13.19
CA GLY A 131 -4.90 -3.28 -13.55
C GLY A 131 -4.50 -4.41 -12.59
N MET A 132 -3.20 -4.65 -12.50
CA MET A 132 -2.63 -5.79 -11.77
C MET A 132 -1.93 -5.40 -10.47
N GLY A 133 -2.61 -4.60 -9.64
CA GLY A 133 -2.08 -4.02 -8.39
C GLY A 133 -1.70 -5.01 -7.27
N ALA A 134 -2.12 -6.28 -7.33
CA ALA A 134 -1.98 -7.21 -6.21
C ALA A 134 -0.52 -7.55 -5.87
N GLY A 135 0.33 -7.74 -6.87
CA GLY A 135 1.76 -8.02 -6.66
C GLY A 135 2.48 -6.83 -6.04
N LEU A 136 2.28 -5.63 -6.60
CA LEU A 136 2.87 -4.39 -6.08
C LEU A 136 2.42 -4.12 -4.64
N LYS A 137 1.12 -4.30 -4.35
CA LYS A 137 0.58 -4.22 -2.98
C LYS A 137 1.34 -5.15 -2.05
N LYS A 138 1.44 -6.44 -2.39
CA LYS A 138 2.05 -7.45 -1.52
C LYS A 138 3.51 -7.11 -1.18
N THR A 139 4.28 -6.65 -2.16
CA THR A 139 5.69 -6.29 -1.97
C THR A 139 5.88 -4.99 -1.18
N ILE A 140 4.94 -4.05 -1.26
CA ILE A 140 4.92 -2.87 -0.38
C ILE A 140 4.53 -3.26 1.05
N ASP A 141 3.49 -4.09 1.20
CA ASP A 141 3.02 -4.55 2.50
C ASP A 141 4.08 -5.40 3.24
N SER A 142 4.96 -6.11 2.53
CA SER A 142 6.09 -6.84 3.11
C SER A 142 7.28 -5.95 3.50
N GLY A 143 7.27 -4.67 3.10
CA GLY A 143 8.35 -3.72 3.33
C GLY A 143 9.52 -3.82 2.35
N GLU A 144 9.46 -4.71 1.35
CA GLU A 144 10.49 -4.85 0.31
C GLU A 144 10.52 -3.64 -0.64
N LEU A 145 9.36 -3.03 -0.90
CA LEU A 145 9.23 -1.81 -1.69
C LEU A 145 8.61 -0.67 -0.87
N VAL A 146 9.02 0.56 -1.20
CA VAL A 146 8.46 1.78 -0.62
C VAL A 146 7.32 2.29 -1.49
N GLY A 147 6.15 2.52 -0.90
CA GLY A 147 4.99 3.09 -1.59
C GLY A 147 3.79 3.29 -0.66
N PRO A 148 2.68 3.83 -1.19
CA PRO A 148 1.45 4.01 -0.41
C PRO A 148 0.78 2.68 -0.06
N ARG A 149 -0.15 2.71 0.89
CA ARG A 149 -1.11 1.62 1.07
C ARG A 149 -2.00 1.49 -0.17
N ILE A 150 -1.94 0.35 -0.84
CA ILE A 150 -2.72 0.10 -2.06
C ILE A 150 -4.01 -0.65 -1.74
N TYR A 151 -5.11 -0.18 -2.32
CA TYR A 151 -6.39 -0.88 -2.45
C TYR A 151 -6.64 -1.22 -3.93
N PRO A 152 -6.32 -2.45 -4.36
CA PRO A 152 -6.42 -2.83 -5.77
C PRO A 152 -7.84 -3.26 -6.16
N SER A 153 -8.34 -2.77 -7.29
CA SER A 153 -9.63 -3.19 -7.86
C SER A 153 -9.53 -4.44 -8.74
N GLY A 154 -8.32 -4.79 -9.19
CA GLY A 154 -8.11 -5.87 -10.16
C GLY A 154 -8.44 -5.45 -11.59
N ALA A 155 -8.88 -6.40 -12.42
CA ALA A 155 -9.18 -6.12 -13.82
C ALA A 155 -10.38 -5.20 -14.00
N PHE A 156 -10.38 -4.41 -15.08
CA PHE A 156 -11.56 -3.66 -15.51
C PHE A 156 -12.70 -4.61 -15.86
N ILE A 157 -13.94 -4.23 -15.55
CA ILE A 157 -15.15 -4.96 -15.93
C ILE A 157 -15.99 -4.06 -16.82
N GLY A 158 -16.25 -4.50 -18.05
CA GLY A 158 -17.09 -3.78 -19.00
C GLY A 158 -17.50 -4.65 -20.18
N PRO A 159 -18.56 -4.27 -20.92
CA PRO A 159 -19.00 -5.01 -22.09
C PRO A 159 -18.03 -4.86 -23.26
N THR A 160 -18.19 -5.72 -24.27
CA THR A 160 -17.54 -5.57 -25.58
C THR A 160 -17.82 -4.18 -26.18
N GLY A 161 -16.78 -3.52 -26.67
CA GLY A 161 -16.83 -2.16 -27.24
C GLY A 161 -16.80 -1.04 -26.21
N SER A 162 -16.66 -1.34 -24.92
CA SER A 162 -16.61 -0.33 -23.86
C SER A 162 -15.21 0.24 -23.63
N HIS A 163 -15.08 1.20 -22.73
CA HIS A 163 -13.79 1.77 -22.32
C HIS A 163 -12.85 0.73 -21.67
N ALA A 164 -13.39 -0.38 -21.16
CA ALA A 164 -12.61 -1.49 -20.61
C ALA A 164 -12.13 -2.50 -21.69
N ASP A 165 -12.51 -2.29 -22.95
CA ASP A 165 -12.23 -3.21 -24.05
C ASP A 165 -11.01 -2.77 -24.87
N PHE A 166 -9.83 -3.20 -24.43
CA PHE A 166 -8.52 -2.92 -25.05
C PHE A 166 -8.21 -3.84 -26.26
N ARG A 167 -9.23 -4.38 -26.94
CA ARG A 167 -9.00 -5.22 -28.13
C ARG A 167 -8.68 -4.36 -29.35
N ASN A 168 -7.63 -4.73 -30.07
CA ASN A 168 -7.31 -4.14 -31.37
C ASN A 168 -8.45 -4.30 -32.39
N PHE A 169 -8.90 -3.20 -32.98
CA PHE A 169 -10.02 -3.12 -33.95
C PHE A 169 -9.87 -3.98 -35.22
N ILE A 170 -8.72 -4.63 -35.43
CA ILE A 170 -8.41 -5.39 -36.66
C ILE A 170 -9.02 -6.80 -36.63
N ARG A 171 -9.48 -7.32 -35.49
CA ARG A 171 -10.20 -8.60 -35.46
C ARG A 171 -11.70 -8.35 -35.59
N LEU A 172 -12.17 -8.18 -36.83
CA LEU A 172 -13.60 -8.37 -37.13
C LEU A 172 -14.00 -9.71 -36.51
N THR A 173 -14.89 -9.66 -35.53
CA THR A 173 -15.55 -10.86 -35.03
C THR A 173 -16.22 -11.47 -36.24
N LYS A 174 -15.70 -12.59 -36.76
CA LYS A 174 -16.49 -13.44 -37.63
C LYS A 174 -17.72 -13.78 -36.81
N ARG A 175 -18.82 -13.09 -37.09
CA ARG A 175 -20.15 -13.43 -36.59
C ARG A 175 -20.31 -14.88 -37.01
N SER A 176 -20.24 -15.81 -36.05
CA SER A 176 -20.49 -17.22 -36.31
C SER A 176 -21.91 -17.28 -36.83
N THR A 177 -22.07 -17.39 -38.14
CA THR A 177 -23.35 -17.72 -38.77
C THR A 177 -23.58 -19.21 -38.55
N ALA A 178 -23.75 -19.59 -37.28
CA ALA A 178 -24.23 -20.91 -36.90
C ALA A 178 -25.75 -20.93 -37.07
N THR A 179 -26.20 -20.90 -38.33
CA THR A 179 -27.56 -21.29 -38.71
C THR A 179 -27.50 -21.90 -40.11
N THR A 180 -26.99 -23.12 -40.19
CA THR A 180 -27.48 -24.08 -41.19
C THR A 180 -27.81 -25.36 -40.42
N PRO A 181 -29.09 -25.76 -40.33
CA PRO A 181 -29.44 -27.04 -39.76
C PRO A 181 -28.97 -28.12 -40.73
N GLN A 182 -28.16 -29.05 -40.25
CA GLN A 182 -27.77 -30.23 -41.01
C GLN A 182 -28.96 -31.18 -41.04
N ALA A 183 -29.86 -30.98 -42.01
CA ALA A 183 -30.97 -31.87 -42.32
C ALA A 183 -30.64 -32.70 -43.57
N ALA A 184 -30.64 -34.02 -43.39
CA ALA A 184 -30.93 -35.12 -44.32
C ALA A 184 -30.67 -34.98 -45.85
N ALA A 185 -29.77 -35.85 -46.33
CA ALA A 185 -29.85 -36.61 -47.59
C ALA A 185 -28.76 -37.70 -47.47
N LEU A 186 -29.00 -39.01 -47.28
CA LEU A 186 -29.73 -39.99 -48.12
C LEU A 186 -29.65 -39.68 -49.62
N GLY A 187 -28.79 -40.45 -50.29
CA GLY A 187 -28.50 -40.47 -51.72
C GLY A 187 -27.24 -41.28 -51.95
#